data_AF-A0A2H0XE58-F1
#
_entry.id   AF-A0A2H0XE58-F1
#
_cell.length_a   1.000
_cell.length_b   1.000
_cell.length_c   1.000
_cell.angle_alpha   90.00
_cell.angle_beta   90.00
_cell.angle_gamma   90.00
#
_symmetry.space_group_name_H-M   'P 1'
#
loop_
_entity.id
_entity.type
_entity.pdbx_description
1 polymer ?
#
loop_
_entity_poly.entity_id
_entity_poly.type
_entity_poly.pdbx_seq_one_letter_code
_entity_poly.pdbx_strand_id
1 'polypeptide(L)'
;TAKEVVQDFPPDLVLNIAPAGVTANKDFPLIAHTPSVLTRSWEGFQNLAVIDPNGEISDLEKYHTLMLINNSYVVVGNGESIQTTPLKEFPEISLDYPKMHQFSQTLLFVAHYAIPFTAGYFVLTGLVSFFIWRFLYLVIFAFGLKLIYIYKHKSTVVTYSKAFQVSLHSVTLPLLLSTVLEIASTVFPIPVSPFPGWFLVVHTLFTFYILSRLEKKP
;
A
#
# COMPACT_ATOMS: atom_id res chain seq x y z
N THR A 1 13.40 -8.63 -18.91
CA THR A 1 14.14 -9.76 -18.27
C THR A 1 15.43 -9.27 -17.65
N ALA A 2 16.08 -10.01 -16.73
CA ALA A 2 17.32 -9.56 -16.06
C ALA A 2 18.42 -9.22 -17.09
N LYS A 3 18.38 -9.95 -18.20
CA LYS A 3 19.18 -9.72 -19.39
C LYS A 3 19.01 -8.32 -19.96
N GLU A 4 17.81 -7.74 -20.00
CA GLU A 4 17.59 -6.40 -20.58
C GLU A 4 18.33 -5.29 -19.81
N VAL A 5 18.36 -5.33 -18.48
CA VAL A 5 19.05 -4.30 -17.67
C VAL A 5 20.57 -4.39 -17.77
N VAL A 6 21.07 -5.61 -18.01
CA VAL A 6 22.50 -5.93 -17.97
C VAL A 6 23.10 -5.98 -19.37
N GLN A 7 22.27 -6.08 -20.42
CA GLN A 7 22.67 -6.10 -21.81
C GLN A 7 23.22 -4.74 -22.29
N ASP A 8 22.80 -3.65 -21.64
CA ASP A 8 23.28 -2.30 -21.94
C ASP A 8 24.72 -2.05 -21.47
N PHE A 9 25.22 -2.92 -20.57
CA PHE A 9 26.56 -2.81 -20.01
C PHE A 9 27.49 -3.85 -20.62
N PRO A 10 28.70 -3.44 -21.06
CA PRO A 10 29.66 -4.39 -21.62
C PRO A 10 30.14 -5.37 -20.53
N PRO A 11 30.41 -6.64 -20.89
CA PRO A 11 30.72 -7.71 -19.94
C PRO A 11 32.03 -7.49 -19.16
N ASP A 12 32.90 -6.61 -19.64
CA ASP A 12 34.15 -6.20 -19.00
C ASP A 12 34.02 -4.89 -18.20
N LEU A 13 32.81 -4.35 -18.00
CA LEU A 13 32.61 -3.12 -17.25
C LEU A 13 33.02 -3.28 -15.77
N VAL A 14 33.85 -2.35 -15.32
CA VAL A 14 34.19 -2.12 -13.92
C VAL A 14 33.87 -0.67 -13.61
N LEU A 15 32.90 -0.46 -12.72
CA LEU A 15 32.41 0.83 -12.30
C LEU A 15 32.68 1.00 -10.80
N ASN A 16 33.43 2.04 -10.45
CA ASN A 16 33.70 2.39 -9.06
C ASN A 16 33.01 3.70 -8.73
N ILE A 17 32.11 3.63 -7.76
CA ILE A 17 31.40 4.78 -7.18
C ILE A 17 32.01 5.01 -5.81
N ALA A 18 32.77 6.09 -5.67
CA ALA A 18 33.45 6.44 -4.42
C ALA A 18 33.09 7.88 -3.99
N PRO A 19 33.26 8.23 -2.71
CA PRO A 19 33.13 9.62 -2.23
C PRO A 19 33.95 10.65 -3.00
N ALA A 20 35.05 10.22 -3.64
CA ALA A 20 35.94 11.05 -4.43
C ALA A 20 35.45 11.27 -5.89
N GLY A 21 34.43 10.54 -6.32
CA GLY A 21 33.88 10.60 -7.67
C GLY A 21 33.60 9.23 -8.26
N VAL A 22 33.11 9.23 -9.50
CA VAL A 22 32.76 8.03 -10.25
C VAL A 22 33.81 7.77 -11.32
N THR A 23 34.30 6.54 -11.38
CA THR A 23 35.27 6.10 -12.40
C THR A 23 34.80 4.81 -13.05
N ALA A 24 35.01 4.69 -14.35
CA ALA A 24 34.71 3.50 -15.11
C ALA A 24 35.86 3.20 -16.09
N ASN A 25 36.00 1.94 -16.46
CA ASN A 25 36.91 1.53 -17.53
C ASN A 25 36.34 1.73 -18.95
N LYS A 26 35.17 2.36 -19.06
CA LYS A 26 34.46 2.66 -20.31
C LYS A 26 34.08 4.14 -20.35
N ASP A 27 33.85 4.65 -21.55
CA ASP A 27 33.43 6.02 -21.77
C ASP A 27 32.04 6.29 -21.19
N PHE A 28 31.86 7.50 -20.66
CA PHE A 28 30.58 8.01 -20.16
C PHE A 28 29.79 8.70 -21.28
N PRO A 29 28.45 8.79 -21.19
CA PRO A 29 27.60 8.34 -20.09
C PRO A 29 27.26 6.85 -20.17
N LEU A 30 27.18 6.21 -19.00
CA LEU A 30 26.72 4.82 -18.88
C LEU A 30 25.22 4.83 -18.56
N ILE A 31 24.41 4.19 -19.40
CA ILE A 31 22.94 4.25 -19.33
C ILE A 31 22.39 2.85 -19.07
N ALA A 32 21.62 2.69 -17.99
CA ALA A 32 20.78 1.51 -17.74
C ALA A 32 19.37 1.77 -18.25
N HIS A 33 18.90 1.05 -19.26
CA HIS A 33 17.52 1.19 -19.70
C HIS A 33 16.55 0.56 -18.71
N THR A 34 15.35 1.15 -18.60
CA THR A 34 14.28 0.59 -17.78
C THR A 34 13.82 -0.74 -18.39
N PRO A 35 13.84 -1.86 -17.64
CA PRO A 35 13.39 -3.14 -18.19
C PRO A 35 11.90 -3.08 -18.54
N SER A 36 11.52 -3.76 -19.61
CA SER A 36 10.16 -3.75 -20.20
C SER A 36 9.02 -4.03 -19.22
N VAL A 37 9.31 -4.77 -18.14
CA VAL A 37 8.37 -5.10 -17.06
C VAL A 37 8.00 -3.88 -16.20
N LEU A 38 8.94 -2.94 -16.02
CA LEU A 38 8.75 -1.73 -15.20
C LEU A 38 8.27 -0.53 -16.01
N THR A 39 8.49 -0.53 -17.33
CA THR A 39 8.09 0.56 -18.24
C THR A 39 6.58 0.87 -18.20
N ARG A 40 5.72 -0.11 -17.88
CA ARG A 40 4.27 0.10 -17.74
C ARG A 40 3.87 0.79 -16.44
N SER A 41 4.70 0.71 -15.41
CA SER A 41 4.41 1.26 -14.08
C SER A 41 5.00 2.66 -13.90
N TRP A 42 6.07 2.99 -14.65
CA TRP A 42 6.84 4.22 -14.53
C TRP A 42 6.74 5.05 -15.82
N GLU A 43 5.52 5.46 -16.15
CA GLU A 43 5.23 6.28 -17.33
C GLU A 43 6.13 7.53 -17.37
N GLY A 44 6.92 7.68 -18.44
CA GLY A 44 7.80 8.83 -18.66
C GLY A 44 9.30 8.58 -18.46
N PHE A 45 9.70 7.49 -17.79
CA PHE A 45 11.13 7.17 -17.57
C PHE A 45 11.62 6.06 -18.48
N GLN A 46 12.41 6.44 -19.50
CA GLN A 46 13.02 5.51 -20.45
C GLN A 46 14.26 4.82 -19.85
N ASN A 47 14.95 5.51 -18.94
CA ASN A 47 16.17 5.05 -18.31
C ASN A 47 15.98 4.86 -16.81
N LEU A 48 16.53 3.77 -16.27
CA LEU A 48 16.50 3.47 -14.85
C LEU A 48 17.54 4.30 -14.10
N ALA A 49 18.76 4.33 -14.64
CA ALA A 49 19.88 5.04 -14.07
C ALA A 49 20.82 5.51 -15.17
N VAL A 50 21.34 6.72 -15.04
CA VAL A 50 22.40 7.26 -15.89
C VAL A 50 23.56 7.65 -15.00
N ILE A 51 24.76 7.27 -15.42
CA ILE A 51 25.99 7.60 -14.73
C ILE A 51 26.79 8.50 -15.65
N ASP A 52 26.86 9.77 -15.26
CA ASP A 52 27.55 10.82 -16.00
C ASP A 52 28.30 11.69 -14.98
N PRO A 53 29.64 11.55 -14.87
CA PRO A 53 30.44 12.31 -13.92
C PRO A 53 30.29 13.82 -14.06
N ASN A 54 29.92 14.30 -15.25
CA ASN A 54 29.72 15.71 -15.58
C ASN A 54 28.24 16.12 -15.65
N GLY A 55 27.31 15.21 -15.37
CA GLY A 55 25.88 15.46 -15.48
C GLY A 55 25.36 16.43 -14.43
N GLU A 56 24.46 17.32 -14.83
CA GLU A 56 23.77 18.27 -13.97
C GLU A 56 22.37 17.76 -13.56
N ILE A 57 21.77 18.35 -12.54
CA ILE A 57 20.40 17.99 -12.09
C ILE A 57 19.38 18.15 -13.23
N SER A 58 19.57 19.14 -14.10
CA SER A 58 18.75 19.39 -15.30
C SER A 58 18.82 18.27 -16.33
N ASP A 59 19.88 17.46 -16.31
CA ASP A 59 20.02 16.33 -17.24
C ASP A 59 19.10 15.16 -16.88
N LEU A 60 18.45 15.14 -15.70
CA LEU A 60 17.42 14.15 -15.36
C LEU A 60 16.28 14.13 -16.38
N GLU A 61 15.80 15.33 -16.76
CA GLU A 61 14.73 15.48 -17.75
C GLU A 61 15.23 15.11 -19.14
N LYS A 62 16.44 15.57 -19.51
CA LYS A 62 17.07 15.28 -20.81
C LYS A 62 17.26 13.79 -21.04
N TYR A 63 17.68 13.05 -20.01
CA TYR A 63 17.90 11.61 -20.11
C TYR A 63 16.63 10.80 -19.81
N HIS A 64 15.50 11.43 -19.45
CA HIS A 64 14.28 10.72 -19.02
C HIS A 64 14.61 9.59 -18.02
N THR A 65 15.43 9.88 -17.01
CA THR A 65 15.97 8.90 -16.06
C THR A 65 15.45 9.11 -14.64
N LEU A 66 15.22 8.03 -13.91
CA LEU A 66 14.84 8.09 -12.50
C LEU A 66 16.02 8.49 -11.60
N MET A 67 17.22 8.07 -11.98
CA MET A 67 18.44 8.28 -11.21
C MET A 67 19.56 8.80 -12.11
N LEU A 68 20.25 9.83 -11.65
CA LEU A 68 21.48 10.35 -12.23
C LEU A 68 22.59 10.32 -11.18
N ILE A 69 23.72 9.73 -11.50
CA ILE A 69 24.89 9.65 -10.63
C ILE A 69 26.01 10.48 -11.26
N ASN A 70 26.42 11.55 -10.60
CA ASN A 70 27.57 12.37 -10.99
C ASN A 70 28.67 12.35 -9.91
N ASN A 71 29.76 13.10 -10.11
CA ASN A 71 30.89 13.11 -9.17
C ASN A 71 30.58 13.70 -7.78
N SER A 72 29.48 14.43 -7.64
CA SER A 72 29.16 15.19 -6.42
C SER A 72 27.90 14.68 -5.72
N TYR A 73 26.89 14.21 -6.45
CA TYR A 73 25.56 13.86 -5.96
C TYR A 73 24.97 12.67 -6.73
N VAL A 74 24.18 11.89 -6.01
CA VAL A 74 23.15 11.03 -6.59
C VAL A 74 21.86 11.83 -6.62
N VAL A 75 21.25 11.95 -7.79
CA VAL A 75 20.02 12.69 -8.00
C VAL A 75 18.92 11.68 -8.33
N VAL A 76 17.83 11.68 -7.56
CA VAL A 76 16.66 10.84 -7.80
C VAL A 76 15.45 11.74 -8.05
N GLY A 77 14.84 11.58 -9.22
CA GLY A 77 13.64 12.31 -9.63
C GLY A 77 12.42 11.41 -9.60
N ASN A 78 11.32 11.87 -8.98
CA ASN A 78 10.03 11.16 -9.00
C ASN A 78 8.93 11.89 -9.79
N GLY A 79 9.30 12.88 -10.62
CA GLY A 79 8.38 13.70 -11.42
C GLY A 79 7.84 14.95 -10.71
N GLU A 80 7.70 14.93 -9.39
CA GLU A 80 7.22 16.08 -8.59
C GLU A 80 8.30 16.68 -7.68
N SER A 81 9.32 15.90 -7.34
CA SER A 81 10.41 16.28 -6.46
C SER A 81 11.73 15.68 -6.92
N ILE A 82 12.80 16.44 -6.70
CA ILE A 82 14.18 16.02 -6.95
C ILE A 82 14.86 15.91 -5.59
N GLN A 83 15.35 14.71 -5.29
CA GLN A 83 16.17 14.48 -4.10
C GLN A 83 17.61 14.35 -4.53
N THR A 84 18.48 15.17 -3.93
CA THR A 84 19.93 15.10 -4.11
C THR A 84 20.56 14.56 -2.84
N THR A 85 21.39 13.54 -2.98
CA THR A 85 22.17 12.99 -1.87
C THR A 85 23.65 13.12 -2.22
N PRO A 86 24.47 13.79 -1.39
CA PRO A 86 25.90 13.93 -1.65
C PRO A 86 26.59 12.58 -1.79
N LEU A 87 27.44 12.42 -2.80
CA LEU A 87 28.16 11.16 -3.04
C LEU A 87 29.08 10.79 -1.87
N LYS A 88 29.51 11.78 -1.09
CA LYS A 88 30.34 11.61 0.11
C LYS A 88 29.66 10.80 1.22
N GLU A 89 28.33 10.74 1.22
CA GLU A 89 27.56 9.99 2.21
C GLU A 89 27.42 8.51 1.82
N PHE A 90 27.76 8.15 0.58
CA PHE A 90 27.71 6.78 0.11
C PHE A 90 29.00 6.03 0.44
N PRO A 91 28.92 4.75 0.82
CA PRO A 91 30.10 3.90 0.92
C PRO A 91 30.73 3.72 -0.45
N GLU A 92 32.01 3.35 -0.47
CA GLU A 92 32.69 2.96 -1.70
C GLU A 92 32.09 1.66 -2.24
N ILE A 93 31.60 1.70 -3.48
CA ILE A 93 30.96 0.57 -4.15
C ILE A 93 31.70 0.31 -5.46
N SER A 94 32.20 -0.92 -5.61
CA SER A 94 32.74 -1.43 -6.86
C SER A 94 31.75 -2.41 -7.48
N LEU A 95 31.16 -2.00 -8.61
CA LEU A 95 30.22 -2.76 -9.39
C LEU A 95 30.93 -3.41 -10.58
N ASP A 96 30.95 -4.74 -10.54
CA ASP A 96 31.40 -5.59 -11.64
C ASP A 96 30.18 -6.21 -12.33
N TYR A 97 30.35 -6.62 -13.59
CA TYR A 97 29.29 -7.27 -14.38
C TYR A 97 28.53 -8.40 -13.63
N PRO A 98 29.19 -9.33 -12.90
CA PRO A 98 28.48 -10.37 -12.14
C PRO A 98 27.59 -9.81 -11.03
N LYS A 99 28.03 -8.74 -10.35
CA LYS A 99 27.25 -8.10 -9.29
C LYS A 99 26.03 -7.36 -9.86
N MET A 100 26.20 -6.68 -11.01
CA MET A 100 25.09 -6.05 -11.73
C MET A 100 24.07 -7.07 -12.21
N HIS A 101 24.54 -8.22 -12.71
CA HIS A 101 23.68 -9.33 -13.08
C HIS A 101 22.87 -9.86 -11.90
N GLN A 102 23.52 -10.13 -10.75
CA GLN A 102 22.83 -10.57 -9.54
C GLN A 102 21.81 -9.54 -9.01
N PHE A 103 22.16 -8.26 -9.06
CA PHE A 103 21.26 -7.17 -8.66
C PHE A 103 20.02 -7.12 -9.55
N SER A 104 20.17 -7.23 -10.88
CA SER A 104 19.04 -7.24 -11.82
C SER A 104 18.09 -8.42 -11.60
N GLN A 105 18.63 -9.60 -11.29
CA GLN A 105 17.82 -10.78 -10.97
C GLN A 105 17.04 -10.59 -9.68
N THR A 106 17.67 -9.99 -8.66
CA THR A 106 17.03 -9.68 -7.38
C THR A 106 15.90 -8.66 -7.55
N LEU A 107 16.15 -7.58 -8.29
CA LEU A 107 15.13 -6.57 -8.60
C LEU A 107 13.91 -7.17 -9.30
N LEU A 108 14.11 -8.03 -10.29
CA LEU A 108 13.00 -8.68 -10.98
C LEU A 108 12.26 -9.69 -10.11
N PHE A 109 12.98 -10.43 -9.25
CA PHE A 109 12.34 -11.31 -8.28
C PHE A 109 11.44 -10.50 -7.32
N VAL A 110 11.94 -9.38 -6.82
CA VAL A 110 11.16 -8.49 -5.95
C VAL A 110 9.95 -7.94 -6.69
N ALA A 111 10.14 -7.37 -7.88
CA ALA A 111 9.07 -6.77 -8.66
C ALA A 111 7.97 -7.77 -9.06
N HIS A 112 8.36 -8.97 -9.49
CA HIS A 112 7.41 -9.95 -10.03
C HIS A 112 6.79 -10.86 -8.96
N TYR A 113 7.51 -11.15 -7.88
CA TYR A 113 7.04 -12.07 -6.84
C TYR A 113 6.84 -11.35 -5.52
N ALA A 114 7.87 -10.69 -4.96
CA ALA A 114 7.75 -10.16 -3.60
C ALA A 114 6.67 -9.09 -3.46
N ILE A 115 6.55 -8.15 -4.41
CA ILE A 115 5.51 -7.09 -4.38
C ILE A 115 4.09 -7.68 -4.41
N PRO A 116 3.68 -8.50 -5.39
CA PRO A 116 2.32 -9.04 -5.39
C PRO A 116 2.05 -9.96 -4.21
N PHE A 117 3.03 -10.74 -3.74
CA PHE A 117 2.85 -11.58 -2.54
C PHE A 117 2.67 -10.76 -1.28
N THR A 118 3.48 -9.71 -1.09
CA THR A 118 3.35 -8.81 0.07
C THR A 118 2.04 -8.03 0.01
N ALA A 119 1.68 -7.48 -1.15
CA ALA A 119 0.38 -6.82 -1.35
C ALA A 119 -0.78 -7.78 -1.04
N GLY A 120 -0.73 -9.00 -1.58
CA GLY A 120 -1.73 -10.04 -1.30
C GLY A 120 -1.80 -10.41 0.18
N TYR A 121 -0.65 -10.52 0.85
CA TYR A 121 -0.57 -10.75 2.30
C TYR A 121 -1.22 -9.61 3.10
N PHE A 122 -0.93 -8.35 2.77
CA PHE A 122 -1.53 -7.20 3.46
C PHE A 122 -3.04 -7.10 3.21
N VAL A 123 -3.49 -7.35 1.98
CA VAL A 123 -4.93 -7.39 1.67
C VAL A 123 -5.61 -8.51 2.46
N LEU A 124 -5.03 -9.71 2.47
CA LEU A 124 -5.61 -10.86 3.17
C LEU A 124 -5.64 -10.65 4.69
N THR A 125 -4.53 -10.21 5.28
CA THR A 125 -4.45 -9.92 6.72
C THR A 125 -5.37 -8.77 7.12
N GLY A 126 -5.48 -7.73 6.29
CA GLY A 126 -6.42 -6.63 6.46
C GLY A 126 -7.88 -7.11 6.45
N LEU A 127 -8.27 -7.92 5.47
CA LEU A 127 -9.60 -8.51 5.38
C LEU A 127 -9.91 -9.41 6.58
N VAL A 128 -9.00 -10.32 6.93
CA VAL A 128 -9.17 -11.23 8.08
C VAL A 128 -9.30 -10.43 9.37
N SER A 129 -8.42 -9.47 9.61
CA SER A 129 -8.48 -8.57 10.77
C SER A 129 -9.81 -7.82 10.82
N PHE A 130 -10.25 -7.23 9.71
CA PHE A 130 -11.52 -6.51 9.61
C PHE A 130 -12.70 -7.40 10.04
N PHE A 131 -12.80 -8.63 9.51
CA PHE A 131 -13.88 -9.56 9.87
C PHE A 131 -13.79 -10.03 11.32
N ILE A 132 -12.59 -10.28 11.86
CA ILE A 132 -12.39 -10.67 13.26
C ILE A 132 -12.88 -9.57 14.20
N TRP A 133 -12.47 -8.32 13.98
CA TRP A 133 -12.91 -7.20 14.81
C TRP A 133 -14.41 -6.97 14.72
N ARG A 134 -15.00 -7.11 13.53
CA ARG A 134 -16.45 -7.03 13.32
C ARG A 134 -17.20 -8.10 14.10
N PHE A 135 -16.70 -9.33 14.06
CA PHE A 135 -17.27 -10.46 14.78
C PHE A 135 -17.18 -10.26 16.29
N LEU A 136 -16.01 -9.87 16.80
CA LEU A 136 -15.81 -9.59 18.23
C LEU A 136 -16.73 -8.48 18.73
N TYR A 137 -16.87 -7.41 17.94
CA TYR A 137 -17.84 -6.34 18.20
C TYR A 137 -19.26 -6.88 18.37
N LEU A 138 -19.73 -7.73 17.43
CA LEU A 138 -21.09 -8.31 17.49
C LEU A 138 -21.28 -9.21 18.72
N VAL A 139 -20.26 -9.99 19.07
CA VAL A 139 -20.28 -10.86 20.26
C VAL A 139 -20.42 -10.03 21.55
N ILE A 140 -19.60 -8.99 21.69
CA ILE A 140 -19.62 -8.07 22.84
C ILE A 140 -20.95 -7.31 22.89
N PHE A 141 -21.42 -6.81 21.75
CA PHE A 141 -22.65 -6.07 21.64
C PHE A 141 -23.87 -6.91 22.00
N ALA A 142 -23.98 -8.14 21.48
CA ALA A 142 -25.04 -9.07 21.83
C ALA A 142 -25.02 -9.45 23.33
N PHE A 143 -23.83 -9.55 23.91
CA PHE A 143 -23.67 -9.78 25.34
C PHE A 143 -24.18 -8.58 26.15
N GLY A 144 -23.79 -7.35 25.76
CA GLY A 144 -24.28 -6.12 26.38
C GLY A 144 -25.81 -5.97 26.28
N LEU A 145 -26.39 -6.26 25.12
CA LEU A 145 -27.84 -6.28 24.95
C LEU A 145 -28.54 -7.25 25.89
N LYS A 146 -28.01 -8.46 26.04
CA LYS A 146 -28.55 -9.44 27.00
C LYS A 146 -28.53 -8.91 28.42
N LEU A 147 -27.43 -8.28 28.85
CA LEU A 147 -27.33 -7.70 30.20
C LEU A 147 -28.35 -6.58 30.41
N ILE A 148 -28.48 -5.66 29.45
CA ILE A 148 -29.47 -4.57 29.50
C ILE A 148 -30.89 -5.15 29.59
N TYR A 149 -31.16 -6.19 28.82
CA TYR A 149 -32.46 -6.83 28.78
C TYR A 149 -32.82 -7.51 30.10
N ILE A 150 -31.90 -8.27 30.69
CA ILE A 150 -32.06 -8.90 32.02
C ILE A 150 -32.33 -7.81 33.08
N TYR A 151 -31.57 -6.72 33.05
CA TYR A 151 -31.72 -5.62 34.01
C TYR A 151 -33.09 -4.96 33.92
N LYS A 152 -33.55 -4.64 32.70
CA LYS A 152 -34.78 -3.87 32.48
C LYS A 152 -36.06 -4.69 32.60
N HIS A 153 -36.06 -5.95 32.15
CA HIS A 153 -37.27 -6.76 32.04
C HIS A 153 -37.35 -7.87 33.09
N LYS A 154 -36.31 -8.06 33.92
CA LYS A 154 -36.20 -9.12 34.94
C LYS A 154 -36.59 -10.52 34.43
N SER A 155 -36.42 -10.74 33.12
CA SER A 155 -36.91 -11.91 32.41
C SER A 155 -35.81 -12.45 31.49
N THR A 156 -35.65 -13.78 31.49
CA THR A 156 -34.64 -14.50 30.70
C THR A 156 -35.19 -15.03 29.38
N VAL A 157 -36.33 -14.51 28.91
CA VAL A 157 -37.02 -15.01 27.69
C VAL A 157 -36.12 -14.93 26.46
N VAL A 158 -35.19 -13.97 26.40
CA VAL A 158 -34.21 -13.86 25.30
C VAL A 158 -32.91 -14.55 25.66
N THR A 159 -32.64 -15.68 25.00
CA THR A 159 -31.35 -16.39 25.10
C THR A 159 -30.24 -15.58 24.41
N TYR A 160 -28.97 -15.82 24.81
CA TYR A 160 -27.81 -15.16 24.17
C TYR A 160 -27.77 -15.42 22.66
N SER A 161 -28.05 -16.67 22.24
CA SER A 161 -28.10 -17.05 20.83
C SER A 161 -29.12 -16.22 20.06
N LYS A 162 -30.33 -16.01 20.61
CA LYS A 162 -31.34 -15.13 20.00
C LYS A 162 -30.90 -13.67 19.96
N ALA A 163 -30.33 -13.14 21.04
CA ALA A 163 -29.81 -11.77 21.08
C ALA A 163 -28.69 -11.55 20.03
N PHE A 164 -27.80 -12.53 19.87
CA PHE A 164 -26.75 -12.51 18.85
C PHE A 164 -27.31 -12.59 17.43
N GLN A 165 -28.28 -13.48 17.16
CA GLN A 165 -28.96 -13.55 15.87
C GLN A 165 -29.63 -12.21 15.51
N VAL A 166 -30.38 -11.63 16.46
CA VAL A 166 -31.03 -10.34 16.24
C VAL A 166 -29.98 -9.26 15.95
N SER A 167 -28.91 -9.17 16.74
CA SER A 167 -27.84 -8.20 16.48
C SER A 167 -27.18 -8.41 15.12
N LEU A 168 -26.85 -9.66 14.75
CA LEU A 168 -26.23 -9.98 13.47
C LEU A 168 -27.11 -9.50 12.30
N HIS A 169 -28.42 -9.75 12.36
CA HIS A 169 -29.36 -9.27 11.36
C HIS A 169 -29.54 -7.75 11.42
N SER A 170 -29.57 -7.14 12.60
CA SER A 170 -29.71 -5.70 12.75
C SER A 170 -28.53 -4.91 12.22
N VAL A 171 -27.33 -5.50 12.16
CA VAL A 171 -26.15 -4.86 11.58
C VAL A 171 -26.26 -4.64 10.07
N THR A 172 -27.15 -5.35 9.39
CA THR A 172 -27.37 -5.21 7.94
C THR A 172 -27.89 -3.83 7.57
N LEU A 173 -28.74 -3.21 8.41
CA LEU A 173 -29.29 -1.88 8.15
C LEU A 173 -28.21 -0.78 8.13
N PRO A 174 -27.39 -0.59 9.17
CA PRO A 174 -26.32 0.41 9.13
C PRO A 174 -25.26 0.07 8.08
N LEU A 175 -25.06 -1.20 7.71
CA LEU A 175 -24.22 -1.59 6.57
C LEU A 175 -24.79 -1.07 5.25
N LEU A 176 -26.05 -1.36 4.94
CA LEU A 176 -26.70 -0.86 3.72
C LEU A 176 -26.70 0.67 3.68
N LEU A 177 -26.98 1.32 4.80
CA LEU A 177 -26.94 2.77 4.89
C LEU A 177 -25.51 3.29 4.64
N SER A 178 -24.47 2.63 5.17
CA SER A 178 -23.09 3.04 4.91
C SER A 178 -22.72 2.93 3.44
N THR A 179 -23.12 1.85 2.76
CA THR A 179 -22.88 1.68 1.32
C THR A 179 -23.58 2.74 0.49
N VAL A 180 -24.83 3.07 0.82
CA VAL A 180 -25.58 4.14 0.13
C VAL A 180 -24.91 5.50 0.34
N LEU A 181 -24.47 5.81 1.56
CA LEU A 181 -23.78 7.07 1.86
C LEU A 181 -22.41 7.17 1.19
N GLU A 182 -21.67 6.06 1.13
CA GLU A 182 -20.39 5.98 0.43
C GLU A 182 -20.57 6.22 -1.07
N ILE A 183 -21.53 5.55 -1.72
CA ILE A 183 -21.85 5.81 -3.13
C ILE A 183 -22.29 7.26 -3.33
N ALA A 184 -23.19 7.79 -2.48
CA ALA A 184 -23.63 9.17 -2.57
C ALA A 184 -22.46 10.17 -2.43
N SER A 185 -21.48 9.87 -1.57
CA SER A 185 -20.30 10.72 -1.37
C SER A 185 -19.38 10.83 -2.59
N THR A 186 -19.43 9.85 -3.50
CA THR A 186 -18.66 9.89 -4.75
C THR A 186 -19.24 10.84 -5.78
N VAL A 187 -20.56 11.10 -5.71
CA VAL A 187 -21.29 11.98 -6.64
C VAL A 187 -21.51 13.36 -6.03
N PHE A 188 -21.76 13.42 -4.73
CA PHE A 188 -22.02 14.64 -3.97
C PHE A 188 -21.01 14.73 -2.82
N PRO A 189 -20.50 15.91 -2.47
CA PRO A 189 -19.56 16.09 -1.35
C PRO A 189 -20.27 15.99 0.01
N ILE A 190 -20.97 14.89 0.25
CA ILE A 190 -21.68 14.57 1.49
C ILE A 190 -20.75 13.71 2.34
N PRO A 191 -20.61 13.98 3.65
CA PRO A 191 -19.81 13.14 4.53
C PRO A 191 -20.32 11.69 4.56
N VAL A 192 -19.43 10.73 4.32
CA VAL A 192 -19.71 9.27 4.44
C VAL A 192 -20.17 8.85 5.83
N SER A 193 -19.81 9.65 6.84
CA SER A 193 -20.17 9.45 8.24
C SER A 193 -20.87 10.72 8.74
N PRO A 194 -22.19 10.70 8.95
CA PRO A 194 -22.93 11.86 9.43
C PRO A 194 -22.37 12.43 10.75
N PHE A 195 -21.91 11.56 11.65
CA PHE A 195 -21.23 11.92 12.91
C PHE A 195 -20.45 10.71 13.49
N PRO A 196 -19.43 10.93 14.34
CA PRO A 196 -18.69 9.84 14.98
C PRO A 196 -19.62 8.87 15.75
N GLY A 197 -19.53 7.57 15.47
CA GLY A 197 -20.33 6.55 16.15
C GLY A 197 -21.75 6.36 15.61
N TRP A 198 -22.15 7.02 14.52
CA TRP A 198 -23.49 6.86 13.92
C TRP A 198 -23.85 5.39 13.64
N PHE A 199 -22.88 4.59 13.21
CA PHE A 199 -23.05 3.17 12.92
C PHE A 199 -23.55 2.41 14.15
N LEU A 200 -22.94 2.66 15.31
CA LEU A 200 -23.32 2.07 16.59
C LEU A 200 -24.72 2.52 17.00
N VAL A 201 -25.03 3.81 16.83
CA VAL A 201 -26.35 4.36 17.17
C VAL A 201 -27.45 3.71 16.33
N VAL A 202 -27.29 3.66 15.00
CA VAL A 202 -28.28 3.05 14.10
C VAL A 202 -28.43 1.56 14.41
N HIS A 203 -27.33 0.83 14.58
CA HIS A 203 -27.37 -0.58 14.96
C HIS A 203 -28.13 -0.79 16.28
N THR A 204 -27.85 0.04 17.29
CA THR A 204 -28.46 -0.04 18.61
C THR A 204 -29.94 0.23 18.57
N LEU A 205 -30.35 1.36 17.99
CA LEU A 205 -31.76 1.74 17.87
C LEU A 205 -32.56 0.68 17.11
N PHE A 206 -32.02 0.18 16.00
CA PHE A 206 -32.70 -0.84 15.21
C PHE A 206 -32.79 -2.18 15.94
N THR A 207 -31.73 -2.58 16.64
CA THR A 207 -31.75 -3.81 17.45
C THR A 207 -32.79 -3.73 18.57
N PHE A 208 -32.81 -2.62 19.32
CA PHE A 208 -33.82 -2.40 20.36
C PHE A 208 -35.25 -2.36 19.80
N TYR A 209 -35.44 -1.74 18.63
CA TYR A 209 -36.73 -1.73 17.93
C TYR A 209 -37.22 -3.17 17.67
N ILE A 210 -36.37 -4.03 17.10
CA ILE A 210 -36.72 -5.43 16.82
C ILE A 210 -37.03 -6.20 18.12
N LEU A 211 -36.17 -6.08 19.14
CA LEU A 211 -36.38 -6.75 20.43
C LEU A 211 -37.71 -6.34 21.08
N SER A 212 -38.05 -5.06 21.06
CA SER A 212 -39.32 -4.54 21.62
C SER A 212 -40.56 -5.05 20.89
N ARG A 213 -40.42 -5.48 19.63
CA ARG A 213 -41.51 -6.06 18.83
C ARG A 213 -41.63 -7.58 19.05
N LEU A 214 -40.52 -8.25 19.33
CA LEU A 214 -40.52 -9.68 19.66
C LEU A 214 -41.25 -9.95 20.99
N GLU A 215 -41.20 -9.04 21.96
CA GLU A 215 -41.94 -9.16 23.22
C GLU A 215 -43.47 -9.07 23.07
N LYS A 216 -43.96 -8.40 22.01
CA LYS A 216 -45.40 -8.10 21.84
C LYS A 216 -46.18 -9.19 21.09
N LYS A 217 -45.52 -10.24 20.60
CA LYS A 217 -46.19 -11.39 20.00
C LYS A 217 -46.38 -12.46 21.08
N PRO A 218 -47.62 -12.76 21.49
CA PRO A 218 -47.91 -13.86 22.42
C PRO A 218 -47.56 -15.23 21.81
#